data_AF-A0A7S1H7E6-F1
#
_entry.id   AF-A0A7S1H7E6-F1
#
_cell.length_a   1.000
_cell.length_b   1.000
_cell.length_c   1.000
_cell.angle_alpha   90.00
_cell.angle_beta   90.00
_cell.angle_gamma   90.00
#
_symmetry.space_group_name_H-M   'P 1'
#
loop_
_entity.id
_entity.type
_entity.pdbx_description
1 polymer ?
#
loop_
_entity_poly.entity_id
_entity_poly.type
_entity_poly.pdbx_seq_one_letter_code
_entity_poly.pdbx_strand_id
1 'polypeptide(L)'
;EGGSGMRVSVLDQATCGVLAEFVRARCETGGASLLLGAVLELFCVLVCPGPSGAPASWVDGEEKEQVLRLLADNRMMTSLLGHSSRAVAGLASRLMSVIVDGSNIAFVRAMQEAALREGALLRHFHSALFAQGKSQRDISRSMCALWLDDSPDAQSLVSRILPPGCTSLFIPPPPEPPVPHALSGSASRTPPAPPSQEKEGPGVRA
;
A
#
# COMPACT_ATOMS: atom_id res chain seq x y z
N GLU A 1 -3.79 34.90 5.02
CA GLU A 1 -2.43 35.07 4.48
C GLU A 1 -1.45 34.44 5.44
N GLY A 2 -0.50 33.65 4.95
CA GLY A 2 0.51 32.99 5.79
C GLY A 2 0.83 31.57 5.34
N GLY A 3 1.04 31.36 4.04
CA GLY A 3 1.63 30.13 3.52
C GLY A 3 3.05 29.99 4.03
N SER A 4 3.24 29.16 5.05
CA SER A 4 4.58 28.75 5.50
C SER A 4 5.06 27.65 4.56
N GLY A 5 5.50 28.06 3.37
CA GLY A 5 6.26 27.21 2.47
C GLY A 5 7.42 26.57 3.23
N MET A 6 7.54 25.26 3.09
CA MET A 6 8.59 24.49 3.73
C MET A 6 9.94 25.09 3.32
N ARG A 7 10.67 25.63 4.31
CA ARG A 7 11.96 26.27 4.04
C ARG A 7 12.91 25.21 3.48
N VAL A 8 13.58 25.58 2.40
CA VAL A 8 14.76 24.94 1.80
C VAL A 8 15.91 24.95 2.82
N SER A 9 15.75 24.25 3.94
CA SER A 9 16.73 24.14 5.03
C SER A 9 16.96 22.68 5.45
N VAL A 10 16.29 21.72 4.81
CA VAL A 10 16.45 20.29 5.07
C VAL A 10 17.58 19.69 4.22
N LEU A 11 17.81 20.20 3.00
CA LEU A 11 19.04 19.97 2.22
C LEU A 11 20.13 20.96 2.64
N ASP A 12 20.51 20.95 3.91
CA ASP A 12 21.72 21.65 4.33
C ASP A 12 22.97 21.03 3.64
N GLN A 13 24.04 21.82 3.52
CA GLN A 13 25.31 21.42 2.89
C GLN A 13 25.82 20.09 3.48
N ALA A 14 25.63 19.87 4.78
CA ALA A 14 26.01 18.64 5.46
C ALA A 14 25.22 17.42 4.95
N THR A 15 23.90 17.55 4.80
CA THR A 15 23.02 16.49 4.30
C THR A 15 23.37 16.13 2.85
N CYS A 16 23.58 17.16 2.01
CA CYS A 16 24.04 16.98 0.63
C CYS A 16 25.41 16.30 0.56
N GLY A 17 26.30 16.62 1.50
CA GLY A 17 27.61 15.99 1.63
C GLY A 17 27.52 14.49 1.91
N VAL A 18 26.68 14.09 2.87
CA VAL A 18 26.45 12.68 3.22
C VAL A 18 25.82 11.92 2.05
N LEU A 19 24.83 12.51 1.38
CA LEU A 19 24.21 11.92 0.19
C LEU A 19 25.20 11.74 -0.96
N ALA A 20 26.06 12.74 -1.20
CA ALA A 20 27.09 12.68 -2.22
C ALA A 20 28.17 11.64 -1.89
N GLU A 21 28.57 11.50 -0.63
CA GLU A 21 29.53 10.49 -0.19
C GLU A 21 28.94 9.07 -0.30
N PHE A 22 27.68 8.90 0.11
CA PHE A 22 26.96 7.64 -0.03
C PHE A 22 26.85 7.21 -1.50
N VAL A 23 26.50 8.13 -2.39
CA VAL A 23 26.46 7.90 -3.84
C VAL A 23 27.85 7.57 -4.39
N ARG A 24 28.89 8.33 -4.01
CA ARG A 24 30.26 8.17 -4.52
C ARG A 24 30.90 6.83 -4.10
N ALA A 25 30.75 6.43 -2.84
CA ALA A 25 31.25 5.15 -2.33
C ALA A 25 30.64 3.93 -3.06
N ARG A 26 29.40 4.06 -3.55
CA ARG A 26 28.71 3.00 -4.30
C ARG A 26 29.04 3.01 -5.80
N CYS A 27 29.52 4.13 -6.34
CA CYS A 27 30.04 4.23 -7.71
C CYS A 27 31.41 3.55 -7.86
N GLU A 28 32.31 3.70 -6.88
CA GLU A 28 33.66 3.13 -6.92
C GLU A 28 33.71 1.60 -6.93
N THR A 29 32.61 0.95 -6.51
CA THR A 29 32.47 -0.51 -6.47
C THR A 29 31.83 -1.12 -7.75
N GLY A 30 31.56 -0.30 -8.79
CA GLY A 30 31.02 -0.78 -10.07
C GLY A 30 29.52 -1.12 -10.08
N GLY A 31 28.76 -0.65 -9.08
CA GLY A 31 27.36 -1.04 -8.86
C GLY A 31 26.33 -0.07 -9.43
N ALA A 32 26.08 -0.09 -10.75
CA ALA A 32 25.00 0.72 -11.35
C ALA A 32 23.61 0.46 -10.71
N SER A 33 23.36 -0.78 -10.29
CA SER A 33 22.14 -1.16 -9.57
C SER A 33 22.08 -0.65 -8.12
N LEU A 34 23.23 -0.43 -7.48
CA LEU A 34 23.32 0.14 -6.14
C LEU A 34 23.09 1.64 -6.18
N LEU A 35 23.68 2.33 -7.16
CA LEU A 35 23.41 3.75 -7.41
C LEU A 35 21.93 3.98 -7.70
N LEU A 36 21.35 3.17 -8.58
CA LEU A 36 19.92 3.22 -8.89
C LEU A 36 19.07 2.95 -7.65
N GLY A 37 19.43 1.95 -6.83
CA GLY A 37 18.77 1.68 -5.56
C GLY A 37 18.82 2.88 -4.60
N ALA A 38 20.00 3.50 -4.45
CA ALA A 38 20.19 4.68 -3.61
C ALA A 38 19.32 5.87 -4.05
N VAL A 39 19.26 6.14 -5.36
CA VAL A 39 18.43 7.22 -5.92
C VAL A 39 16.94 6.94 -5.70
N LEU A 40 16.48 5.71 -5.94
CA LEU A 40 15.09 5.33 -5.70
C LEU A 40 14.72 5.36 -4.21
N GLU A 41 15.66 5.01 -3.33
CA GLU A 41 15.47 5.07 -1.89
C GLU A 41 15.33 6.51 -1.41
N LEU A 42 16.12 7.44 -1.97
CA LEU A 42 15.94 8.87 -1.73
C LEU A 42 14.52 9.33 -2.10
N PHE A 43 14.05 9.00 -3.31
CA PHE A 43 12.68 9.34 -3.72
C PHE A 43 11.62 8.67 -2.84
N CYS A 44 11.83 7.42 -2.42
CA CYS A 44 10.93 6.74 -1.49
C CYS A 44 10.85 7.48 -0.16
N VAL A 45 11.99 7.90 0.40
CA VAL A 45 12.03 8.68 1.65
C VAL A 45 11.33 10.02 1.48
N LEU A 46 11.45 10.69 0.32
CA LEU A 46 10.83 12.00 0.10
C LEU A 46 9.30 11.93 -0.04
N VAL A 47 8.77 10.87 -0.64
CA VAL A 47 7.40 10.84 -1.18
C VAL A 47 6.51 9.77 -0.56
N CYS A 48 7.08 8.63 -0.15
CA CYS A 48 6.31 7.49 0.37
C CYS A 48 6.07 7.59 1.87
N PRO A 49 4.94 7.06 2.38
CA PRO A 49 4.73 6.94 3.82
C PRO A 49 5.79 6.03 4.46
N GLY A 50 6.14 6.36 5.70
CA GLY A 50 7.10 5.60 6.49
C GLY A 50 6.55 4.22 6.87
N PRO A 51 7.40 3.22 7.14
CA PRO A 51 6.99 1.85 7.43
C PRO A 51 6.10 1.69 8.67
N SER A 52 6.08 2.67 9.58
CA SER A 52 5.25 2.68 10.81
C SER A 52 4.01 3.58 10.72
N GLY A 53 3.62 4.03 9.51
CA GLY A 53 2.52 4.98 9.36
C GLY A 53 2.87 6.41 9.80
N ALA A 54 4.16 6.68 10.10
CA ALA A 54 4.65 8.03 10.30
C ALA A 54 4.49 8.87 9.01
N PRO A 55 4.09 10.15 9.12
CA PRO A 55 4.04 11.05 7.97
C PRO A 55 5.47 11.33 7.52
N ALA A 56 5.99 10.50 6.62
CA ALA A 56 7.35 10.61 6.11
C ALA A 56 7.34 11.02 4.63
N SER A 57 6.39 11.86 4.23
CA SER A 57 6.50 12.60 2.98
C SER A 57 7.16 13.92 3.36
N TRP A 58 8.48 14.03 3.16
CA TRP A 58 9.17 15.30 3.37
C TRP A 58 8.64 16.36 2.42
N VAL A 59 8.03 15.96 1.30
CA VAL A 59 7.45 16.87 0.32
C VAL A 59 5.93 16.73 0.35
N ASP A 60 5.20 17.84 0.39
CA ASP A 60 3.74 17.88 0.30
C ASP A 60 3.25 18.82 -0.83
N GLY A 61 1.94 18.81 -1.08
CA GLY A 61 1.30 19.67 -2.08
C GLY A 61 1.85 19.53 -3.51
N GLU A 62 2.04 20.68 -4.18
CA GLU A 62 2.46 20.79 -5.58
C GLU A 62 3.86 20.22 -5.84
N GLU A 63 4.80 20.38 -4.89
CA GLU A 63 6.17 19.88 -5.03
C GLU A 63 6.18 18.35 -5.13
N LYS A 64 5.32 17.70 -4.34
CA LYS A 64 5.14 16.25 -4.35
C LYS A 64 4.59 15.80 -5.70
N GLU A 65 3.58 16.50 -6.21
CA GLU A 65 2.98 16.17 -7.50
C GLU A 65 3.99 16.34 -8.65
N GLN A 66 4.81 17.38 -8.63
CA GLN A 66 5.87 17.60 -9.62
C GLN A 66 6.86 16.44 -9.65
N VAL A 67 7.32 15.97 -8.48
CA VAL A 67 8.22 14.81 -8.37
C VAL A 67 7.53 13.53 -8.86
N LEU A 68 6.28 13.30 -8.48
CA LEU A 68 5.53 12.12 -8.91
C LEU A 68 5.34 12.10 -10.44
N ARG A 69 5.02 13.23 -11.07
CA ARG A 69 4.91 13.33 -12.53
C ARG A 69 6.23 12.99 -13.23
N LEU A 70 7.38 13.38 -12.68
CA LEU A 70 8.70 13.02 -13.21
C LEU A 70 8.97 11.51 -13.11
N LEU A 71 8.49 10.87 -12.05
CA LEU A 71 8.66 9.42 -11.82
C LEU A 71 7.64 8.56 -12.57
N ALA A 72 6.53 9.14 -13.03
CA ALA A 72 5.42 8.40 -13.60
C ALA A 72 5.61 7.92 -15.05
N ASP A 73 6.85 7.88 -15.54
CA ASP A 73 7.17 7.23 -16.82
C ASP A 73 6.94 5.72 -16.73
N ASN A 74 5.89 5.25 -17.40
CA ASN A 74 5.51 3.85 -17.45
C ASN A 74 6.65 2.93 -17.89
N ARG A 75 7.43 3.31 -18.90
CA ARG A 75 8.51 2.46 -19.41
C ARG A 75 9.65 2.34 -18.41
N MET A 76 9.97 3.43 -17.74
CA MET A 76 10.94 3.43 -16.66
C MET A 76 10.45 2.52 -15.53
N MET A 77 9.23 2.73 -15.05
CA MET A 77 8.67 1.98 -13.91
C MET A 77 8.54 0.48 -14.22
N THR A 78 8.07 0.09 -15.40
CA THR A 78 7.98 -1.32 -15.79
C THR A 78 9.37 -1.97 -15.90
N SER A 79 10.38 -1.23 -16.35
CA SER A 79 11.78 -1.68 -16.36
C SER A 79 12.32 -1.89 -14.95
N LEU A 80 12.08 -0.93 -14.04
CA LEU A 80 12.52 -1.00 -12.64
C LEU A 80 11.86 -2.16 -11.87
N LEU A 81 10.56 -2.40 -12.11
CA LEU A 81 9.81 -3.52 -11.54
C LEU A 81 10.33 -4.89 -12.03
N GLY A 82 10.87 -4.95 -13.24
CA GLY A 82 11.50 -6.13 -13.83
C GLY A 82 12.97 -6.32 -13.49
N HIS A 83 13.60 -5.38 -12.79
CA HIS A 83 15.05 -5.35 -12.57
C HIS A 83 15.55 -6.57 -11.78
N SER A 84 16.80 -7.02 -12.01
CA SER A 84 17.42 -8.21 -11.38
C SER A 84 17.59 -8.08 -9.85
N SER A 85 17.89 -6.87 -9.38
CA SER A 85 17.94 -6.51 -7.96
C SER A 85 16.54 -6.36 -7.36
N ARG A 86 16.24 -7.15 -6.33
CA ARG A 86 14.95 -7.11 -5.63
C ARG A 86 14.75 -5.83 -4.81
N ALA A 87 15.84 -5.23 -4.32
CA ALA A 87 15.76 -3.95 -3.62
C ALA A 87 15.23 -2.86 -4.55
N VAL A 88 15.78 -2.76 -5.77
CA VAL A 88 15.32 -1.83 -6.80
C VAL A 88 13.85 -2.06 -7.15
N ALA A 89 13.47 -3.31 -7.42
CA ALA A 89 12.07 -3.64 -7.75
C ALA A 89 11.10 -3.32 -6.60
N GLY A 90 11.52 -3.53 -5.35
CA GLY A 90 10.71 -3.19 -4.17
C GLY A 90 10.52 -1.69 -3.98
N LEU A 91 11.57 -0.89 -4.19
CA LEU A 91 11.48 0.57 -4.16
C LEU A 91 10.57 1.11 -5.27
N ALA A 92 10.74 0.59 -6.49
CA ALA A 92 9.87 0.94 -7.61
C ALA A 92 8.41 0.59 -7.34
N SER A 93 8.13 -0.57 -6.74
CA SER A 93 6.78 -0.96 -6.33
C SER A 93 6.14 0.05 -5.37
N ARG A 94 6.89 0.53 -4.36
CA ARG A 94 6.38 1.56 -3.42
C ARG A 94 6.12 2.88 -4.12
N LEU A 95 7.04 3.34 -4.97
CA LEU A 95 6.85 4.57 -5.75
C LEU A 95 5.62 4.45 -6.65
N MET A 96 5.43 3.32 -7.30
CA MET A 96 4.27 3.06 -8.17
C MET A 96 2.95 3.23 -7.44
N SER A 97 2.83 2.66 -6.22
CA SER A 97 1.63 2.82 -5.40
C SER A 97 1.36 4.28 -5.08
N VAL A 98 2.38 5.04 -4.68
CA VAL A 98 2.20 6.45 -4.32
C VAL A 98 1.93 7.34 -5.55
N ILE A 99 2.49 7.00 -6.71
CA ILE A 99 2.16 7.65 -7.99
C ILE A 99 0.67 7.47 -8.29
N VAL A 100 0.16 6.24 -8.18
CA VAL A 100 -1.26 5.95 -8.45
C VAL A 100 -2.18 6.64 -7.43
N ASP A 101 -1.87 6.55 -6.14
CA ASP A 101 -2.67 7.19 -5.08
C ASP A 101 -2.73 8.72 -5.22
N GLY A 102 -1.66 9.33 -5.74
CA GLY A 102 -1.56 10.78 -5.94
C GLY A 102 -2.05 11.26 -7.30
N SER A 103 -2.50 10.37 -8.19
CA SER A 103 -2.86 10.72 -9.57
C SER A 103 -4.37 10.79 -9.77
N ASN A 104 -4.80 11.52 -10.80
CA ASN A 104 -6.19 11.50 -11.21
C ASN A 104 -6.57 10.15 -11.87
N ILE A 105 -7.87 9.84 -11.86
CA ILE A 105 -8.41 8.58 -12.39
C ILE A 105 -8.01 8.38 -13.86
N ALA A 106 -8.09 9.42 -14.70
CA ALA A 106 -7.76 9.29 -16.13
C ALA A 106 -6.31 8.88 -16.37
N PHE A 107 -5.37 9.40 -15.57
CA PHE A 107 -3.97 9.04 -15.61
C PHE A 107 -3.76 7.59 -15.16
N VAL A 108 -4.39 7.18 -14.05
CA VAL A 108 -4.33 5.80 -13.55
C VAL A 108 -4.90 4.82 -14.58
N ARG A 109 -6.00 5.17 -15.27
CA ARG A 109 -6.56 4.37 -16.37
C ARG A 109 -5.60 4.21 -17.53
N ALA A 110 -4.99 5.30 -18.00
CA ALA A 110 -4.01 5.24 -19.10
C ALA A 110 -2.81 4.35 -18.74
N MET A 111 -2.39 4.40 -17.48
CA MET A 111 -1.31 3.57 -16.94
C MET A 111 -1.70 2.09 -16.84
N GLN A 112 -2.89 1.78 -16.34
CA GLN A 112 -3.45 0.43 -16.35
C GLN A 112 -3.56 -0.13 -17.78
N GLU A 113 -4.03 0.69 -18.74
CA GLU A 113 -4.15 0.30 -20.14
C GLU A 113 -2.79 0.05 -20.79
N ALA A 114 -1.78 0.88 -20.49
CA ALA A 114 -0.40 0.64 -20.92
C ALA A 114 0.16 -0.68 -20.34
N ALA A 115 -0.08 -0.94 -19.05
CA ALA A 115 0.33 -2.19 -18.39
C ALA A 115 -0.35 -3.42 -19.01
N LEU A 116 -1.61 -3.30 -19.47
CA LEU A 116 -2.31 -4.34 -20.21
C LEU A 116 -1.72 -4.55 -21.60
N ARG A 117 -1.50 -3.47 -22.37
CA ARG A 117 -0.93 -3.52 -23.72
C ARG A 117 0.46 -4.14 -23.75
N GLU A 118 1.30 -3.84 -22.76
CA GLU A 118 2.65 -4.39 -22.62
C GLU A 118 2.69 -5.79 -21.98
N GLY A 119 1.52 -6.34 -21.61
CA GLY A 119 1.43 -7.62 -20.90
C GLY A 119 2.09 -7.62 -19.51
N ALA A 120 2.32 -6.44 -18.92
CA ALA A 120 2.91 -6.31 -17.58
C ALA A 120 2.04 -6.96 -16.52
N LEU A 121 0.70 -6.81 -16.62
CA LEU A 121 -0.25 -7.49 -15.73
C LEU A 121 -0.03 -9.01 -15.74
N LEU A 122 0.03 -9.63 -16.91
CA LEU A 122 0.20 -11.09 -17.03
C LEU A 122 1.55 -11.56 -16.51
N ARG A 123 2.63 -10.81 -16.76
CA ARG A 123 3.97 -11.11 -16.21
C ARG A 123 3.98 -11.08 -14.68
N HIS A 124 3.36 -10.06 -14.09
CA HIS A 124 3.22 -9.96 -12.63
C HIS A 124 2.27 -11.03 -12.09
N PHE A 125 1.18 -11.34 -12.79
CA PHE A 125 0.25 -12.39 -12.38
C PHE A 125 0.92 -13.77 -12.32
N HIS A 126 1.67 -14.13 -13.37
CA HIS A 126 2.47 -15.36 -13.37
C HIS A 126 3.50 -15.34 -12.22
N SER A 127 4.23 -14.24 -12.05
CA SER A 127 5.24 -14.11 -10.99
C SER A 127 4.64 -14.16 -9.58
N ALA A 128 3.44 -13.63 -9.38
CA ALA A 128 2.71 -13.65 -8.12
C ALA A 128 2.35 -15.08 -7.65
N LEU A 129 2.14 -15.98 -8.62
CA LEU A 129 1.80 -17.38 -8.39
C LEU A 129 3.06 -18.26 -8.28
N PHE A 130 4.01 -18.10 -9.20
CA PHE A 130 5.06 -19.09 -9.44
C PHE A 130 6.49 -18.63 -9.12
N ALA A 131 6.73 -17.35 -8.79
CA ALA A 131 8.10 -16.92 -8.47
C ALA A 131 8.62 -17.63 -7.22
N GLN A 132 9.89 -18.05 -7.24
CA GLN A 132 10.50 -18.81 -6.13
C GLN A 132 10.65 -17.96 -4.85
N GLY A 133 10.98 -16.67 -4.99
CA GLY A 133 11.18 -15.75 -3.87
C GLY A 133 9.88 -15.14 -3.36
N LYS A 134 9.67 -15.17 -2.03
CA LYS A 134 8.51 -14.53 -1.38
C LYS A 134 8.42 -13.04 -1.71
N SER A 135 9.52 -12.31 -1.60
CA SER A 135 9.56 -10.87 -1.92
C SER A 135 9.13 -10.55 -3.35
N GLN A 136 9.51 -11.38 -4.32
CA GLN A 136 9.09 -11.20 -5.72
C GLN A 136 7.59 -11.45 -5.88
N ARG A 137 7.05 -12.47 -5.20
CA ARG A 137 5.61 -12.73 -5.21
C ARG A 137 4.84 -11.57 -4.59
N ASP A 138 5.33 -11.03 -3.48
CA ASP A 138 4.66 -9.93 -2.77
C ASP A 138 4.64 -8.64 -3.62
N ILE A 139 5.75 -8.27 -4.26
CA ILE A 139 5.80 -7.16 -5.22
C ILE A 139 4.81 -7.40 -6.37
N SER A 140 4.84 -8.61 -6.95
CA SER A 140 4.00 -8.91 -8.11
C SER A 140 2.51 -8.92 -7.76
N ARG A 141 2.14 -9.34 -6.54
CA ARG A 141 0.76 -9.28 -6.03
C ARG A 141 0.32 -7.84 -5.80
N SER A 142 1.18 -7.00 -5.22
CA SER A 142 0.90 -5.57 -5.06
C SER A 142 0.64 -4.90 -6.41
N MET A 143 1.46 -5.20 -7.41
CA MET A 143 1.25 -4.70 -8.77
C MET A 143 -0.04 -5.24 -9.39
N CYS A 144 -0.35 -6.54 -9.24
CA CYS A 144 -1.63 -7.08 -9.73
C CYS A 144 -2.83 -6.39 -9.08
N ALA A 145 -2.80 -6.14 -7.77
CA ALA A 145 -3.86 -5.43 -7.08
C ALA A 145 -4.07 -4.03 -7.68
N LEU A 146 -2.98 -3.29 -7.87
CA LEU A 146 -3.01 -1.93 -8.44
C LEU A 146 -3.52 -1.89 -9.89
N TRP A 147 -3.20 -2.91 -10.70
CA TRP A 147 -3.68 -3.00 -12.07
C TRP A 147 -5.13 -3.50 -12.22
N LEU A 148 -5.60 -4.30 -11.26
CA LEU A 148 -6.97 -4.79 -11.23
C LEU A 148 -7.93 -3.82 -10.56
N ASP A 149 -7.39 -2.89 -9.77
CA ASP A 149 -8.19 -1.93 -9.02
C ASP A 149 -9.06 -1.08 -9.95
N ASP A 150 -10.36 -1.18 -9.71
CA ASP A 150 -11.44 -0.57 -10.50
C ASP A 150 -11.36 -0.84 -12.02
N SER A 151 -10.51 -1.74 -12.55
CA SER A 151 -10.25 -1.88 -14.00
C SER A 151 -11.07 -2.99 -14.67
N PRO A 152 -12.16 -2.67 -15.40
CA PRO A 152 -13.01 -3.70 -16.00
C PRO A 152 -12.29 -4.51 -17.06
N ASP A 153 -11.39 -3.89 -17.84
CA ASP A 153 -10.62 -4.57 -18.88
C ASP A 153 -9.61 -5.56 -18.27
N ALA A 154 -8.92 -5.16 -17.20
CA ALA A 154 -7.97 -6.03 -16.50
C ALA A 154 -8.69 -7.19 -15.80
N GLN A 155 -9.82 -6.93 -15.14
CA GLN A 155 -10.62 -7.96 -14.47
C GLN A 155 -11.20 -8.95 -15.49
N SER A 156 -11.72 -8.46 -16.61
CA SER A 156 -12.20 -9.29 -17.73
C SER A 156 -11.09 -10.19 -18.28
N LEU A 157 -9.89 -9.65 -18.50
CA LEU A 157 -8.73 -10.42 -18.95
C LEU A 157 -8.39 -11.56 -17.98
N VAL A 158 -8.27 -11.27 -16.68
CA VAL A 158 -7.91 -12.29 -15.67
C VAL A 158 -9.02 -13.33 -15.50
N SER A 159 -10.29 -12.93 -15.56
CA SER A 159 -11.43 -13.85 -15.45
C SER A 159 -11.45 -14.93 -16.55
N ARG A 160 -10.90 -14.64 -17.73
CA ARG A 160 -10.79 -15.58 -18.86
C ARG A 160 -9.64 -16.58 -18.72
N ILE A 161 -8.65 -16.26 -17.89
CA ILE A 161 -7.45 -17.08 -17.68
C ILE A 161 -7.64 -18.00 -16.47
N LEU A 162 -8.43 -17.55 -15.49
CA LEU A 162 -8.70 -18.34 -14.30
C LEU A 162 -9.72 -19.46 -14.53
N PRO A 163 -9.60 -20.57 -13.79
CA PRO A 163 -10.67 -21.56 -13.73
C PRO A 163 -12.00 -20.93 -13.28
N PRO A 164 -13.15 -21.43 -13.75
CA PRO A 164 -14.47 -20.86 -13.45
C PRO A 164 -14.80 -20.81 -11.95
N GLY A 165 -14.17 -21.63 -11.11
CA GLY A 165 -14.34 -21.56 -9.66
C GLY A 165 -13.75 -20.30 -9.02
N CYS A 166 -12.76 -19.67 -9.66
CA CYS A 166 -12.06 -18.49 -9.14
C CYS A 166 -12.64 -17.16 -9.65
N THR A 167 -13.52 -17.16 -10.65
CA THR A 167 -14.10 -15.94 -11.21
C THR A 167 -15.08 -15.26 -10.26
N SER A 168 -15.65 -16.02 -9.31
CA SER A 168 -16.48 -15.50 -8.21
C SER A 168 -15.76 -14.47 -7.33
N LEU A 169 -14.43 -14.46 -7.33
CA LEU A 169 -13.61 -13.50 -6.59
C LEU A 169 -13.66 -12.07 -7.16
N PHE A 170 -14.06 -11.90 -8.42
CA PHE A 170 -14.18 -10.59 -9.07
C PHE A 170 -15.62 -10.06 -9.14
N ILE A 171 -16.60 -10.89 -8.78
CA ILE A 171 -18.00 -10.52 -8.79
C ILE A 171 -18.33 -9.98 -7.39
N PRO A 172 -18.84 -8.74 -7.26
CA PRO A 172 -19.25 -8.23 -5.96
C PRO A 172 -20.32 -9.16 -5.37
N PRO A 173 -20.28 -9.46 -4.06
CA PRO A 173 -21.29 -10.30 -3.44
C PRO A 173 -22.67 -9.70 -3.68
N PRO A 174 -23.70 -10.54 -3.92
CA PRO A 174 -25.06 -10.04 -4.08
C PRO A 174 -25.46 -9.20 -2.86
N PRO A 175 -26.22 -8.10 -3.04
CA PRO A 175 -26.64 -7.27 -1.94
C PRO A 175 -27.37 -8.13 -0.91
N GLU A 176 -26.91 -8.05 0.34
CA GLU A 176 -27.50 -8.80 1.45
C GLU A 176 -28.99 -8.44 1.57
N PRO A 177 -29.90 -9.42 1.63
CA PRO A 177 -31.33 -9.13 1.72
C PRO A 177 -31.60 -8.29 2.98
N PRO A 178 -32.52 -7.31 2.92
CA PRO A 178 -32.82 -6.45 4.06
C PRO A 178 -33.26 -7.31 5.24
N VAL A 179 -32.48 -7.25 6.32
CA VAL A 179 -32.78 -7.93 7.58
C VAL A 179 -34.14 -7.44 8.06
N PRO A 180 -35.19 -8.29 8.15
CA PRO A 180 -36.44 -7.85 8.74
C PRO A 180 -36.16 -7.50 10.20
N HIS A 181 -36.40 -6.24 10.58
CA HIS A 181 -36.32 -5.79 11.96
C HIS A 181 -37.18 -6.71 12.82
N ALA A 182 -36.54 -7.65 13.52
CA ALA A 182 -37.20 -8.48 14.50
C ALA A 182 -37.70 -7.55 15.61
N LEU A 183 -39.02 -7.54 15.76
CA LEU A 183 -39.77 -6.81 16.78
C LEU A 183 -39.09 -6.99 18.15
N SER A 184 -38.48 -5.92 18.65
CA SER A 184 -37.94 -5.85 20.01
C SER A 184 -39.12 -5.78 20.99
N GLY A 185 -39.63 -6.96 21.37
CA GLY A 185 -40.58 -7.12 22.46
C GLY A 185 -39.84 -7.00 23.79
N SER A 186 -40.01 -5.87 24.46
CA SER A 186 -39.53 -5.65 25.83
C SER A 186 -40.26 -6.58 26.80
N ALA A 187 -39.57 -7.62 27.29
CA ALA A 187 -39.99 -8.37 28.47
C ALA A 187 -39.03 -8.04 29.62
N SER A 188 -39.43 -7.07 30.44
CA SER A 188 -38.83 -6.79 31.75
C SER A 188 -38.94 -8.02 32.65
N ARG A 189 -37.80 -8.57 33.09
CA ARG A 189 -37.73 -9.47 34.25
C ARG A 189 -36.67 -8.96 35.22
N THR A 190 -37.14 -8.30 36.26
CA THR A 190 -36.38 -7.94 37.47
C THR A 190 -36.18 -9.20 38.33
N PRO A 191 -34.98 -9.50 38.85
CA PRO A 191 -34.76 -10.58 39.80
C PRO A 191 -35.13 -10.19 41.25
N PRO A 192 -35.55 -11.14 42.12
CA PRO A 192 -36.02 -10.85 43.47
C PRO A 192 -34.87 -10.68 44.49
N ALA A 193 -35.11 -9.83 45.51
CA ALA A 193 -34.20 -9.52 46.61
C ALA A 193 -34.14 -10.64 47.69
N PRO A 194 -33.00 -10.83 48.38
CA PRO A 194 -32.83 -11.83 49.43
C PRO A 194 -33.36 -11.37 50.82
N PRO A 195 -33.78 -12.30 51.69
CA PRO A 195 -34.39 -11.98 52.99
C PRO A 195 -33.35 -11.67 54.10
N SER A 196 -33.72 -10.71 54.94
CA SER A 196 -33.04 -10.28 56.16
C SER A 196 -32.89 -11.40 57.20
N GLN A 197 -31.70 -11.58 57.78
CA GLN A 197 -31.52 -12.39 58.99
C GLN A 197 -31.33 -11.48 60.21
N GLU A 198 -32.19 -11.75 61.18
CA GLU A 198 -32.32 -11.11 62.48
C GLU A 198 -31.20 -11.57 63.43
N LYS A 199 -30.72 -10.64 64.26
CA LYS A 199 -29.71 -10.87 65.29
C LYS A 199 -30.29 -11.72 66.43
N GLU A 200 -29.65 -12.85 66.73
CA GLU A 200 -29.63 -13.43 68.07
C GLU A 200 -28.17 -13.58 68.54
N GLY A 201 -27.88 -13.12 69.75
CA GLY A 201 -26.71 -13.50 70.53
C GLY A 201 -27.16 -13.80 71.97
N PRO A 202 -26.27 -13.88 72.96
CA PRO A 202 -24.90 -14.40 72.99
C PRO A 202 -24.80 -15.65 73.92
N GLY A 203 -23.72 -16.43 73.83
CA GLY A 203 -23.51 -17.62 74.67
C GLY A 203 -22.05 -17.99 74.88
N VAL A 204 -21.59 -17.84 76.12
CA VAL A 204 -20.24 -18.00 76.71
C VAL A 204 -19.67 -19.44 76.69
N ARG A 205 -18.36 -19.58 76.39
CA ARG A 205 -17.29 -20.40 77.04
C ARG A 205 -16.11 -20.53 76.07
N ALA A 206 -14.82 -20.45 76.43
CA ALA A 206 -14.12 -20.44 77.72
C ALA A 206 -12.89 -19.53 77.62
#